data_AF-A0A233SCF2-F1
#
_entry.id   AF-A0A233SCF2-F1
#
_cell.length_a   1.000
_cell.length_b   1.000
_cell.length_c   1.000
_cell.angle_alpha   90.00
_cell.angle_beta   90.00
_cell.angle_gamma   90.00
#
_symmetry.space_group_name_H-M   'P 1'
#
loop_
_entity.id
_entity.type
_entity.pdbx_description
1 polymer ?
#
loop_
_entity_poly.entity_id
_entity_poly.type
_entity_poly.pdbx_seq_one_letter_code
_entity_poly.pdbx_strand_id
1 'polypeptide(L)'
;MSSKNVIEFLRTVAVRPDLLDSLKYRSKDEVLQAAESFGFPFSNQEFDDLIWDLEAKLAGVRGENFDGTFPLWQTMWGKYYLEYLVVDLIPSFQETKLLPTFTETPQLP
;
A
#
# COMPACT_ATOMS: atom_id res chain seq x y z
N MET A 1 3.88 -9.76 12.07
CA MET A 1 4.88 -8.66 12.08
C MET A 1 5.13 -8.08 10.68
N SER A 2 4.40 -8.48 9.64
CA SER A 2 4.65 -8.07 8.25
C SER A 2 3.66 -7.06 7.67
N SER A 3 2.37 -7.13 8.03
CA SER A 3 1.39 -6.13 7.58
C SER A 3 1.74 -4.70 8.01
N LYS A 4 2.40 -4.56 9.16
CA LYS A 4 2.93 -3.27 9.64
C LYS A 4 4.00 -2.72 8.69
N ASN A 5 4.93 -3.57 8.22
CA ASN A 5 5.99 -3.14 7.31
C ASN A 5 5.44 -2.73 5.94
N VAL A 6 4.45 -3.45 5.43
CA VAL A 6 3.75 -3.07 4.19
C VAL A 6 3.07 -1.70 4.36
N ILE A 7 2.36 -1.46 5.47
CA ILE A 7 1.72 -0.16 5.75
C ILE A 7 2.75 0.97 5.87
N GLU A 8 3.83 0.76 6.63
CA GLU A 8 4.88 1.77 6.80
C GLU A 8 5.62 2.06 5.49
N PHE A 9 5.85 1.06 4.66
CA PHE A 9 6.38 1.25 3.31
C PHE A 9 5.43 2.09 2.44
N LEU A 10 4.14 1.74 2.36
CA LEU A 10 3.16 2.49 1.58
C LEU A 10 3.01 3.94 2.09
N ARG A 11 3.06 4.15 3.41
CA ARG A 11 3.10 5.49 4.03
C ARG A 11 4.34 6.27 3.62
N THR A 12 5.50 5.62 3.63
CA THR A 12 6.77 6.24 3.22
C THR A 12 6.73 6.68 1.77
N VAL A 13 6.22 5.82 0.87
CA VAL A 13 6.03 6.17 -0.55
C VAL A 13 5.01 7.31 -0.70
N ALA A 14 3.96 7.34 0.11
CA ALA A 14 2.92 8.38 0.04
C ALA A 14 3.39 9.79 0.38
N VAL A 15 4.35 9.92 1.28
CA VAL A 15 4.93 11.23 1.64
C VAL A 15 6.20 11.56 0.83
N ARG A 16 6.62 10.67 -0.08
CA ARG A 16 7.82 10.81 -0.91
C ARG A 16 7.49 10.65 -2.41
N PRO A 17 7.11 11.75 -3.09
CA PRO A 17 6.79 11.73 -4.52
C PRO A 17 7.95 11.25 -5.39
N ASP A 18 9.19 11.55 -4.99
CA ASP A 18 10.41 11.09 -5.66
C ASP A 18 10.54 9.56 -5.64
N LEU A 19 10.19 8.94 -4.51
CA LEU A 19 10.22 7.50 -4.37
C LEU A 19 9.10 6.85 -5.19
N LEU A 20 7.90 7.43 -5.17
CA LEU A 20 6.77 6.97 -5.97
C LEU A 20 7.10 6.99 -7.47
N ASP A 21 7.65 8.10 -7.97
CA ASP A 21 8.03 8.23 -9.39
C ASP A 21 9.08 7.19 -9.82
N SER A 22 9.98 6.82 -8.91
CA SER A 22 11.01 5.82 -9.17
C SER A 22 10.50 4.37 -9.16
N LEU A 23 9.44 4.10 -8.41
CA LEU A 23 8.92 2.75 -8.16
C LEU A 23 7.66 2.40 -8.97
N LYS A 24 6.89 3.39 -9.45
CA LYS A 24 5.61 3.15 -10.13
C LYS A 24 5.68 2.37 -11.45
N TYR A 25 6.87 2.30 -12.06
CA TYR A 25 7.13 1.52 -13.28
C TYR A 25 7.90 0.22 -13.02
N ARG A 26 8.21 -0.09 -11.76
CA ARG A 26 9.00 -1.25 -11.36
C ARG A 26 8.11 -2.48 -11.22
N SER A 27 8.69 -3.65 -11.46
CA SER A 27 8.04 -4.92 -11.17
C SER A 27 7.80 -5.09 -9.67
N LYS A 28 6.90 -6.01 -9.32
CA LYS A 28 6.61 -6.34 -7.91
C LYS A 28 7.85 -6.73 -7.14
N ASP A 29 8.67 -7.63 -7.70
CA ASP A 29 9.89 -8.10 -7.04
C ASP A 29 10.89 -6.95 -6.79
N GLU A 30 11.02 -6.00 -7.72
CA GLU A 30 11.83 -4.80 -7.53
C GLU A 30 11.28 -3.89 -6.42
N VAL A 31 9.95 -3.76 -6.30
CA VAL A 31 9.32 -3.00 -5.20
C VAL A 31 9.55 -3.68 -3.85
N LEU A 32 9.49 -5.01 -3.78
CA LEU A 32 9.80 -5.75 -2.56
C LEU A 32 11.27 -5.58 -2.15
N GLN A 33 12.21 -5.67 -3.10
CA GLN A 33 13.63 -5.44 -2.83
C GLN A 33 13.90 -3.99 -2.39
N ALA A 34 13.21 -3.02 -3.00
CA ALA A 34 13.29 -1.63 -2.56
C ALA A 34 12.78 -1.48 -1.12
N ALA A 35 11.62 -2.06 -0.79
CA ALA A 35 11.07 -2.02 0.56
C ALA A 35 12.03 -2.62 1.60
N GLU A 36 12.66 -3.76 1.29
CA GLU A 36 13.70 -4.36 2.13
C GLU A 36 14.89 -3.41 2.31
N SER A 37 15.35 -2.76 1.23
CA SER A 37 16.44 -1.76 1.27
C SER A 37 16.10 -0.53 2.12
N PHE A 38 14.81 -0.19 2.25
CA PHE A 38 14.32 0.88 3.13
C PHE A 38 14.05 0.41 4.57
N GLY A 39 14.32 -0.86 4.91
CA GLY A 39 14.13 -1.42 6.25
C GLY A 39 12.73 -1.95 6.52
N PHE A 40 11.92 -2.16 5.48
CA PHE A 40 10.56 -2.70 5.55
C PHE A 40 10.46 -4.08 4.86
N PRO A 41 11.10 -5.14 5.40
CA PRO A 41 11.01 -6.45 4.78
C PRO A 41 9.58 -7.01 4.90
N PHE A 42 9.02 -7.44 3.77
CA PHE A 42 7.77 -8.21 3.67
C PHE A 42 7.78 -9.09 2.43
N SER A 43 7.05 -10.19 2.46
CA SER A 43 6.90 -11.13 1.36
C SER A 43 5.78 -10.74 0.39
N ASN A 44 5.77 -11.40 -0.77
CA ASN A 44 4.78 -11.19 -1.81
C ASN A 44 3.37 -11.55 -1.30
N GLN A 45 3.24 -12.68 -0.59
CA GLN A 45 1.99 -13.11 0.03
C GLN A 45 1.48 -12.10 1.06
N GLU A 46 2.36 -11.58 1.92
CA GLU A 46 1.96 -10.61 2.96
C GLU A 46 1.51 -9.27 2.38
N PHE A 47 2.11 -8.87 1.26
CA PHE A 47 1.64 -7.73 0.49
C PHE A 47 0.24 -7.98 -0.06
N ASP A 48 0.04 -9.13 -0.72
CA ASP A 48 -1.24 -9.46 -1.35
C ASP A 48 -2.38 -9.61 -0.34
N ASP A 49 -2.15 -10.35 0.74
CA ASP A 49 -3.13 -10.55 1.81
C ASP A 49 -3.58 -9.21 2.40
N LEU A 50 -2.63 -8.30 2.65
CA LEU A 50 -2.95 -7.01 3.22
C LEU A 50 -3.69 -6.11 2.22
N ILE A 51 -3.23 -6.00 0.98
CA ILE A 51 -3.92 -5.16 0.00
C ILE A 51 -5.33 -5.69 -0.26
N TRP A 52 -5.50 -7.01 -0.38
CA TRP A 52 -6.81 -7.64 -0.52
C TRP A 52 -7.75 -7.28 0.65
N ASP A 53 -7.27 -7.42 1.88
CA ASP A 53 -8.03 -7.07 3.08
C ASP A 53 -8.39 -5.57 3.14
N LEU A 54 -7.51 -4.70 2.65
CA LEU A 54 -7.77 -3.27 2.57
C LEU A 54 -8.81 -2.99 1.48
N GLU A 55 -8.64 -3.46 0.26
CA GLU A 55 -9.63 -3.22 -0.80
C GLU A 55 -11.03 -3.73 -0.43
N ALA A 56 -11.12 -4.91 0.21
CA ALA A 56 -12.37 -5.47 0.69
C ALA A 56 -13.06 -4.57 1.73
N LYS A 57 -12.30 -4.02 2.70
CA LYS A 57 -12.85 -3.11 3.72
C LYS A 57 -13.28 -1.78 3.11
N LEU A 58 -12.51 -1.25 2.15
CA LEU A 58 -12.84 0.01 1.48
C LEU A 58 -14.11 -0.11 0.66
N ALA A 59 -14.26 -1.19 -0.11
CA ALA A 59 -15.49 -1.48 -0.85
C ALA A 59 -16.69 -1.59 0.09
N GLY A 60 -16.53 -2.27 1.24
CA GLY A 60 -17.56 -2.32 2.28
C GLY A 60 -17.96 -0.94 2.82
N VAL A 61 -17.01 -0.02 2.99
CA VAL A 61 -17.31 1.36 3.41
C VAL A 61 -17.98 2.17 2.29
N ARG A 62 -17.57 1.98 1.03
CA ARG A 62 -18.15 2.66 -0.14
C ARG A 62 -19.51 2.09 -0.57
N GLY A 63 -19.94 0.97 0.01
CA GLY A 63 -21.15 0.25 -0.41
C GLY A 63 -21.00 -0.41 -1.79
N GLU A 64 -19.77 -0.67 -2.20
CA GLU A 64 -19.42 -1.29 -3.47
C GLU A 64 -19.29 -2.81 -3.32
N ASN A 65 -19.56 -3.56 -4.38
CA ASN A 65 -19.33 -5.00 -4.40
C ASN A 65 -17.84 -5.26 -4.62
N PHE A 66 -17.20 -5.90 -3.64
CA PHE A 66 -15.87 -6.47 -3.80
C PHE A 66 -16.01 -7.92 -4.25
N ASP A 67 -15.66 -8.22 -5.51
CA ASP A 67 -15.69 -9.57 -6.05
C ASP A 67 -14.33 -9.98 -6.63
N GLY A 68 -14.16 -11.28 -6.88
CA GLY A 68 -12.94 -11.84 -7.45
C GLY A 68 -12.65 -11.41 -8.89
N THR A 69 -13.53 -10.58 -9.49
CA THR A 69 -13.30 -9.93 -10.77
C THR A 69 -12.71 -8.54 -10.64
N PHE A 70 -12.43 -8.02 -9.44
CA PHE A 70 -11.51 -6.88 -9.26
C PHE A 70 -10.20 -7.28 -9.97
N PRO A 71 -9.85 -6.77 -11.16
CA PRO A 71 -8.73 -7.28 -11.96
C PRO A 71 -7.55 -6.28 -11.94
N LEU A 72 -7.65 -5.28 -11.07
CA LEU A 72 -6.77 -4.12 -11.04
C LEU A 72 -5.32 -4.53 -10.72
N TRP A 73 -5.14 -5.54 -9.87
CA TRP A 73 -3.85 -6.02 -9.37
C TRP A 73 -3.04 -6.77 -10.43
N GLN A 74 -3.64 -7.67 -11.21
CA GLN A 74 -2.92 -8.36 -12.30
C GLN A 74 -2.66 -7.45 -13.51
N THR A 75 -3.45 -6.39 -13.68
CA THR A 75 -3.40 -5.54 -14.89
C THR A 75 -2.60 -4.24 -14.68
N MET A 76 -2.51 -3.69 -13.46
CA MET A 76 -1.93 -2.35 -13.22
C MET A 76 -0.50 -2.30 -12.70
N TRP A 77 0.12 -3.45 -12.35
CA TRP A 77 1.47 -3.44 -11.77
C TRP A 77 2.54 -2.82 -12.68
N GLY A 78 2.29 -2.76 -13.98
CA GLY A 78 3.24 -2.24 -14.97
C GLY A 78 3.23 -0.71 -15.15
N LYS A 79 2.35 0.07 -14.49
CA LYS A 79 2.34 1.52 -14.76
C LYS A 79 1.78 2.45 -13.68
N TYR A 80 0.78 2.05 -12.90
CA TYR A 80 0.06 2.96 -11.98
C TYR A 80 -0.42 2.33 -10.67
N TYR A 81 -0.19 1.03 -10.42
CA TYR A 81 -0.76 0.38 -9.24
C TYR A 81 -0.23 0.96 -7.91
N LEU A 82 1.08 1.17 -7.80
CA LEU A 82 1.66 1.80 -6.60
C LEU A 82 1.13 3.23 -6.41
N GLU A 83 0.91 3.97 -7.49
CA GLU A 83 0.32 5.30 -7.46
C GLU A 83 -1.13 5.26 -6.98
N TYR A 84 -1.95 4.32 -7.47
CA TYR A 84 -3.30 4.09 -6.94
C TYR A 84 -3.30 3.77 -5.44
N LEU A 85 -2.43 2.86 -4.98
CA LEU A 85 -2.35 2.51 -3.56
C LEU A 85 -2.01 3.72 -2.69
N VAL A 86 -1.10 4.56 -3.17
CA VAL A 86 -0.59 5.71 -2.44
C VAL A 86 -1.54 6.90 -2.48
N VAL A 87 -2.14 7.17 -3.63
CA VAL A 87 -2.92 8.40 -3.88
C VAL A 87 -4.40 8.19 -3.58
N ASP A 88 -4.95 6.99 -3.73
CA ASP A 88 -6.36 6.69 -3.48
C ASP A 88 -6.58 5.85 -2.21
N LEU A 89 -5.88 4.71 -2.12
CA LEU A 89 -6.15 3.73 -1.07
C LEU A 89 -5.76 4.26 0.32
N ILE A 90 -4.50 4.69 0.51
CA ILE A 90 -4.03 5.16 1.82
C ILE A 90 -4.85 6.35 2.37
N PRO A 91 -5.13 7.41 1.59
CA PRO A 91 -5.98 8.51 2.05
C PRO A 91 -7.40 8.05 2.40
N SER A 92 -8.03 7.23 1.56
CA SER A 92 -9.37 6.68 1.85
C SER A 92 -9.39 5.86 3.14
N PHE A 93 -8.32 5.12 3.44
CA PHE A 93 -8.19 4.36 4.68
C PHE A 93 -8.02 5.22 5.94
N GLN A 94 -7.35 6.37 5.80
CA GLN A 94 -7.22 7.35 6.88
C GLN A 94 -8.55 8.05 7.14
N GLU A 95 -9.26 8.47 6.09
CA GLU A 95 -10.58 9.10 6.19
C GLU A 95 -11.62 8.18 6.85
N THR A 96 -11.58 6.89 6.49
CA THR A 96 -12.49 5.87 7.02
C THR A 96 -12.08 5.30 8.37
N LYS A 97 -10.96 5.77 8.95
CA LYS A 97 -10.38 5.28 10.22
C LYS A 97 -10.10 3.77 10.26
N LEU A 98 -10.03 3.14 9.09
CA LEU A 98 -9.70 1.73 8.95
C LEU A 98 -8.19 1.47 9.13
N LEU A 99 -7.37 2.51 8.97
CA LEU A 99 -6.00 2.55 9.48
C LEU A 99 -5.93 3.55 10.65
N PRO A 100 -5.08 3.31 11.67
CA PRO A 100 -4.84 4.29 12.71
C PRO A 100 -4.33 5.60 12.09
N THR A 101 -5.03 6.70 12.36
CA THR A 101 -4.58 8.06 12.06
C THR A 101 -3.31 8.36 12.84
N PHE A 102 -2.34 9.00 12.19
CA PHE A 102 -1.06 9.39 12.78
C PHE A 102 -1.28 10.08 14.13
N THR A 103 -0.83 9.44 15.20
CA THR A 103 -0.43 10.12 16.44
C THR A 103 1.08 10.06 16.51
N GLU A 104 1.69 11.18 16.17
CA GLU A 104 3.02 11.67 16.57
C GLU A 104 4.23 10.71 16.49
N THR A 105 5.15 11.12 15.61
CA THR A 105 6.60 10.89 15.57
C THR A 105 7.20 10.15 16.79
N PRO A 106 7.88 9.01 16.61
CA PRO A 106 8.83 8.55 17.61
C PRO A 106 10.00 9.55 17.63
N GLN A 107 10.05 10.37 18.66
CA GLN A 107 11.22 11.15 19.02
C GLN A 107 12.32 10.14 19.42
N LEU A 108 13.31 9.96 18.55
CA LEU A 108 14.51 9.18 18.85
C LEU A 108 15.36 9.94 19.90
N PRO A 109 15.87 9.28 20.95
CA PRO A 109 17.03 9.77 21.68
C PRO A 109 18.32 9.64 20.85
#